data_AF-T0TH64-F1
#
_entry.id   AF-T0TH64-F1
#
_cell.length_a   1.000
_cell.length_b   1.000
_cell.length_c   1.000
_cell.angle_alpha   90.00
_cell.angle_beta   90.00
_cell.angle_gamma   90.00
#
_symmetry.space_group_name_H-M   'P 1'
#
loop_
_entity.id
_entity.type
_entity.pdbx_description
1 polymer ?
#
loop_
_entity_poly.entity_id
_entity_poly.type
_entity_poly.pdbx_seq_one_letter_code
_entity_poly.pdbx_strand_id
1 'polypeptide(L)' 'MKILQISPNTLKSWESKGLKRLEPPIEGTRTIYYKMEDVIDFLTI' A
#
# COMPACT_ATOMS: atom_id res chain seq x y z
N MET A 1 14.57 0.51 9.27
CA MET A 1 14.34 0.60 7.81
C MET A 1 12.99 1.26 7.56
N LYS A 2 12.96 2.53 7.10
CA LYS A 2 11.75 3.14 6.53
C LYS A 2 11.79 2.83 5.04
N ILE A 3 11.07 1.80 4.60
CA ILE A 3 11.22 1.23 3.25
C ILE A 3 10.83 2.25 2.17
N LEU A 4 9.80 3.07 2.43
CA LEU A 4 9.47 4.28 1.67
C LEU A 4 8.93 5.30 2.69
N GLN A 5 9.41 6.55 2.69
CA GLN A 5 8.92 7.60 3.61
C GLN A 5 7.57 8.16 3.17
N ILE A 6 6.59 7.29 2.97
CA ILE A 6 5.27 7.63 2.45
C ILE A 6 4.30 7.82 3.61
N SER A 7 3.59 8.95 3.61
CA SER A 7 2.54 9.22 4.58
C SER A 7 1.31 8.31 4.34
N PRO A 8 0.59 7.87 5.38
CA PRO A 8 -0.63 7.08 5.24
C PRO A 8 -1.68 7.73 4.31
N ASN A 9 -1.78 9.06 4.34
CA ASN A 9 -2.68 9.82 3.46
C ASN A 9 -2.35 9.62 1.98
N THR A 10 -1.07 9.53 1.64
CA THR A 10 -0.62 9.31 0.27
C THR A 10 -1.00 7.90 -0.22
N LEU A 11 -0.79 6.88 0.60
CA LEU A 11 -1.26 5.52 0.32
C LEU A 11 -2.78 5.49 0.10
N LYS A 12 -3.53 6.22 0.94
CA LYS A 12 -4.98 6.37 0.78
C LYS A 12 -5.39 6.95 -0.57
N SER A 13 -4.67 7.96 -1.04
CA SER A 13 -4.89 8.51 -2.38
C SER A 13 -4.54 7.53 -3.49
N TRP A 14 -3.48 6.73 -3.34
CA TRP A 14 -3.08 5.74 -4.35
C TRP A 14 -4.09 4.60 -4.48
N GLU A 15 -4.70 4.19 -3.37
CA GLU A 15 -5.77 3.20 -3.38
C GLU A 15 -6.97 3.67 -4.23
N SER A 16 -7.33 4.95 -4.14
CA SER A 16 -8.38 5.53 -5.01
C SER A 16 -7.98 5.64 -6.48
N LYS A 17 -6.67 5.64 -6.76
CA LYS A 17 -6.10 5.68 -8.11
C LYS A 17 -5.84 4.29 -8.70
N GLY A 18 -6.11 3.21 -7.95
CA GLY A 18 -6.00 1.83 -8.43
C GLY A 18 -4.90 0.99 -7.80
N LEU A 19 -4.18 1.49 -6.79
CA LEU A 19 -3.24 0.66 -6.03
C LEU A 19 -3.99 -0.43 -5.27
N LYS A 20 -3.65 -1.69 -5.54
CA LYS A 20 -4.29 -2.84 -4.89
C LYS A 20 -3.85 -2.97 -3.44
N ARG A 21 -4.83 -3.12 -2.55
CA ARG A 21 -4.61 -3.45 -1.13
C ARG A 21 -4.60 -4.95 -0.97
N LEU A 22 -3.73 -5.44 -0.09
CA LEU A 22 -3.78 -6.81 0.39
C LEU A 22 -4.44 -6.81 1.77
N GLU A 23 -5.42 -7.69 1.91
CA GLU A 23 -6.10 -7.91 3.18
C GLU A 23 -5.19 -8.69 4.13
N PRO A 24 -5.21 -8.38 5.43
CA PRO A 24 -4.42 -9.12 6.41
C PRO A 24 -4.91 -10.58 6.48
N PRO A 25 -4.00 -11.56 6.66
CA PRO A 25 -4.36 -12.96 6.78
C PRO A 25 -5.04 -13.31 8.12
N ILE A 26 -5.05 -12.37 9.07
CA ILE A 26 -5.62 -12.55 10.41
C ILE A 26 -6.80 -11.60 10.57
N GLU A 27 -7.98 -12.20 10.64
CA GLU A 27 -9.24 -11.51 10.92
C GLU A 27 -9.17 -10.75 12.24
N GLY A 28 -9.43 -9.44 12.20
CA GLY A 28 -9.40 -8.56 13.38
C GLY A 28 -8.24 -7.56 13.42
N THR A 29 -7.25 -7.65 12.51
CA THR A 29 -6.22 -6.60 12.38
C THR A 29 -6.61 -5.58 11.32
N ARG A 30 -6.45 -4.27 11.62
CA ARG A 30 -6.67 -3.17 10.66
C ARG A 30 -5.42 -2.85 9.83
N THR A 31 -4.45 -3.76 9.80
CA THR A 31 -3.17 -3.55 9.13
C THR A 31 -3.35 -3.77 7.62
N ILE A 32 -3.06 -2.74 6.84
CA ILE A 32 -3.11 -2.81 5.37
C ILE A 32 -1.73 -3.21 4.87
N TYR A 33 -1.70 -4.19 3.97
CA TYR A 33 -0.48 -4.63 3.31
C TYR A 33 -0.52 -4.23 1.83
N TYR A 34 0.67 -4.01 1.27
CA TYR A 34 0.86 -3.76 -0.15
C TYR A 34 2.00 -4.65 -0.65
N LYS A 35 1.89 -5.15 -1.88
CA LYS A 35 2.99 -5.85 -2.51
C LYS A 35 4.02 -4.82 -2.97
N MET A 36 5.29 -5.03 -2.65
CA MET A 36 6.36 -4.10 -3.02
C MET A 36 6.44 -3.88 -4.54
N GLU A 37 6.25 -4.94 -5.33
CA GLU A 37 6.22 -4.84 -6.80
C GLU A 37 5.08 -3.94 -7.28
N ASP A 38 3.86 -4.10 -6.76
CA ASP A 38 2.70 -3.27 -7.15
C ASP A 38 2.94 -1.80 -6.80
N VAL A 39 3.60 -1.52 -5.67
CA VAL A 39 3.95 -0.16 -5.25
C VAL A 39 5.02 0.44 -6.16
N ILE A 40 6.03 -0.33 -6.55
CA ILE A 40 7.09 0.11 -7.45
C ILE A 40 6.51 0.35 -8.85
N ASP A 41 5.75 -0.60 -9.40
CA ASP A 41 5.12 -0.48 -10.71
C ASP A 41 4.18 0.73 -10.76
N PHE A 42 3.42 0.98 -9.68
CA PHE A 42 2.57 2.16 -9.56
C PHE A 42 3.37 3.48 -9.56
N LEU A 43 4.60 3.48 -9.05
CA LEU A 43 5.48 4.66 -8.97
C LEU A 43 6.34 4.89 -10.22
N THR A 44 6.49 3.88 -11.08
CA THR A 44 7.44 3.90 -12.21
C THR A 44 6.77 4.17 -13.56
N ILE A 45 5.51 4.63 -13.55
CA ILE A 45 4.82 5.17 -14.75
C ILE A 45 5.40 6.53 -15.15
#